data_AF-A0A9X1WA47-F1
#
_entry.id   AF-A0A9X1WA47-F1
#
_cell.length_a   1.000
_cell.length_b   1.000
_cell.length_c   1.000
_cell.angle_alpha   90.00
_cell.angle_beta   90.00
_cell.angle_gamma   90.00
#
_symmetry.space_group_name_H-M   'P 1'
#
loop_
_entity.id
_entity.type
_entity.pdbx_description
1 polymer ?
#
loop_
_entity_poly.entity_id
_entity_poly.type
_entity_poly.pdbx_seq_one_letter_code
_entity_poly.pdbx_strand_id
1 'polypeptide(L)'
;MIRLFVFFAAVILSGCSQLDPRGNQEGDGLGLRALQESMSCCGAHDQFPFVPLDEVVEKSVLIDLKAPSYDFATGKSFFAAFELLQTNYPLEITIISAAEESVFVPFLTVLGEDFSDLTNIYPPQIILEGRSISHPQRYVLTITVNSNETHKAKYIVLHTTKNSIETHTLRDLPKDVVAQTGQTMANSKMLLNSDIEHSAIGKIEMSVIGVTSTQLAKESVLDQSDNDSISATNIEKLQTSLTQAEKRNYGLEIIEAVKKGELNEAMRYVMNAQDTDLAQSIFTRAIKAMP
;
A
#
# COMPACT_ATOMS: atom_id res chain seq x y z
N MET A 1 83.46 45.00 -8.99
CA MET A 1 82.97 45.16 -7.61
C MET A 1 81.68 45.98 -7.68
N ILE A 2 80.55 45.39 -7.27
CA ILE A 2 79.19 45.94 -7.02
C ILE A 2 78.15 44.90 -7.48
N ARG A 3 77.33 44.48 -6.51
CA ARG A 3 76.23 43.52 -6.60
C ARG A 3 75.00 44.20 -7.19
N LEU A 4 74.14 43.46 -7.89
CA LEU A 4 72.71 43.77 -7.86
C LEU A 4 71.84 42.51 -7.97
N PHE A 5 71.08 42.29 -6.90
CA PHE A 5 69.93 41.41 -6.74
C PHE A 5 68.73 41.98 -7.52
N VAL A 6 68.03 41.19 -8.33
CA VAL A 6 66.61 41.39 -8.69
C VAL A 6 66.01 40.00 -8.95
N PHE A 7 65.41 39.38 -7.94
CA PHE A 7 63.96 39.34 -7.65
C PHE A 7 63.11 38.50 -8.61
N PHE A 8 62.70 37.36 -8.04
CA PHE A 8 61.57 36.48 -8.35
C PHE A 8 60.30 37.25 -8.72
N ALA A 9 59.62 36.82 -9.78
CA ALA A 9 58.19 37.08 -9.98
C ALA A 9 57.53 35.76 -10.43
N ALA A 10 57.24 34.89 -9.46
CA ALA A 10 56.35 33.75 -9.66
C ALA A 10 54.91 34.28 -9.62
N VAL A 11 54.24 34.32 -10.77
CA VAL A 11 52.80 34.58 -10.86
C VAL A 11 52.10 33.30 -10.42
N ILE A 12 51.69 33.26 -9.15
CA ILE A 12 50.81 32.21 -8.63
C ILE A 12 49.40 32.60 -9.07
N LEU A 13 48.84 31.91 -10.06
CA LEU A 13 47.41 31.99 -10.34
C LEU A 13 46.66 31.38 -9.15
N SER A 14 46.25 32.21 -8.21
CA SER A 14 45.24 31.88 -7.22
C SER A 14 43.87 31.86 -7.92
N GLY A 15 43.46 30.69 -8.41
CA GLY A 15 42.07 30.42 -8.74
C GLY A 15 41.27 30.29 -7.45
N CYS A 16 40.46 31.30 -7.12
CA CYS A 16 39.43 31.17 -6.10
C CYS A 16 38.32 30.27 -6.66
N SER A 17 38.34 28.97 -6.33
CA SER A 17 37.15 28.13 -6.46
C SER A 17 36.11 28.67 -5.47
N GLN A 18 35.09 29.32 -6.00
CA GLN A 18 33.96 29.81 -5.24
C GLN A 18 33.16 28.60 -4.78
N LEU A 19 33.44 28.13 -3.56
CA LEU A 19 32.60 27.19 -2.85
C LEU A 19 31.29 27.90 -2.54
N ASP A 20 30.25 27.56 -3.30
CA ASP A 20 28.88 27.96 -3.04
C ASP A 20 28.38 27.17 -1.82
N PRO A 21 28.10 27.80 -0.66
CA PRO A 21 27.69 27.07 0.53
C PRO A 21 26.17 26.81 0.56
N ARG A 22 25.53 26.66 -0.60
CA ARG A 22 24.09 26.36 -0.74
C ARG A 22 23.77 25.18 -1.65
N GLY A 23 24.72 24.29 -1.88
CA GLY A 23 24.39 22.92 -2.27
C GLY A 23 23.93 22.15 -1.04
N ASN A 24 22.62 22.06 -0.80
CA ASN A 24 22.07 21.03 0.08
C ASN A 24 22.51 19.66 -0.48
N GLN A 25 23.64 19.15 -0.01
CA GLN A 25 23.81 17.73 0.20
C GLN A 25 23.02 17.36 1.46
N GLU A 26 21.70 17.51 1.39
CA GLU A 26 20.82 16.63 2.14
C GLU A 26 21.04 15.23 1.57
N GLY A 27 21.43 14.31 2.44
CA GLY A 27 21.65 12.91 2.07
C GLY A 27 20.46 12.39 1.28
N ASP A 28 20.71 11.46 0.37
CA ASP A 28 19.68 10.76 -0.40
C ASP A 28 18.87 9.83 0.53
N GLY A 29 18.26 10.38 1.59
CA GLY A 29 17.53 9.65 2.62
C GLY A 29 16.25 9.03 2.08
N LEU A 30 15.77 9.51 0.93
CA LEU A 30 14.66 8.93 0.17
C LEU A 30 15.12 7.96 -0.93
N GLY A 31 16.43 7.80 -1.14
CA GLY A 31 17.01 6.89 -2.15
C GLY A 31 16.71 7.23 -3.61
N LEU A 32 16.19 8.43 -3.91
CA LEU A 32 15.73 8.81 -5.24
C LEU A 32 16.89 8.99 -6.22
N ARG A 33 17.99 9.62 -5.78
CA ARG A 33 19.16 9.83 -6.64
C ARG A 33 19.86 8.51 -6.92
N ALA A 34 20.06 7.68 -5.90
CA ALA A 34 20.64 6.36 -6.02
C ALA A 34 19.79 5.47 -6.93
N LEU A 35 18.45 5.56 -6.87
CA LEU A 35 17.58 4.81 -7.76
C LEU A 35 17.79 5.22 -9.23
N GLN A 36 17.88 6.52 -9.51
CA GLN A 36 18.12 7.04 -10.86
C GLN A 36 19.49 6.62 -11.43
N GLU A 37 20.52 6.60 -10.58
CA GLU A 37 21.89 6.25 -10.97
C GLU A 37 22.16 4.73 -10.98
N SER A 38 21.30 3.94 -10.31
CA SER A 38 21.46 2.49 -10.22
C SER A 38 21.35 1.83 -11.60
N MET A 39 22.18 0.81 -11.84
CA MET A 39 22.00 -0.09 -12.98
C MET A 39 20.97 -1.16 -12.62
N SER A 40 20.14 -1.56 -13.58
CA SER A 40 19.28 -2.72 -13.37
C SER A 40 20.12 -3.96 -13.09
N CYS A 41 19.72 -4.74 -12.08
CA CYS A 41 20.44 -5.95 -11.70
C CYS A 41 20.34 -7.07 -12.75
N CYS A 42 19.30 -7.01 -13.57
CA CYS A 42 18.71 -8.19 -14.18
C CYS A 42 18.09 -7.80 -15.53
N GLY A 43 18.21 -8.65 -16.55
CA GLY A 43 17.61 -8.42 -17.86
C GLY A 43 16.16 -8.91 -17.98
N ALA A 44 15.74 -9.82 -17.09
CA ALA A 44 14.40 -10.40 -17.06
C ALA A 44 14.04 -10.89 -15.64
N HIS A 45 12.77 -11.23 -15.42
CA HIS A 45 12.24 -11.65 -14.12
C HIS A 45 12.84 -12.96 -13.60
N ASP A 46 13.23 -13.88 -14.48
CA ASP A 46 13.86 -15.16 -14.14
C ASP A 46 15.26 -15.01 -13.49
N GLN A 47 15.87 -13.83 -13.63
CA GLN A 47 17.17 -13.48 -13.06
C GLN A 47 17.06 -12.77 -11.71
N PHE A 48 15.85 -12.52 -11.20
CA PHE A 48 15.70 -11.84 -9.92
C PHE A 48 16.26 -12.68 -8.77
N PRO A 49 16.86 -12.04 -7.75
CA PRO A 49 17.39 -12.73 -6.57
C PRO A 49 16.24 -13.12 -5.62
N PHE A 50 15.46 -14.14 -6.00
CA PHE A 50 14.35 -14.63 -5.20
C PHE A 50 14.85 -15.25 -3.89
N VAL A 51 14.29 -14.78 -2.77
CA VAL A 51 14.48 -15.38 -1.46
C VAL A 51 13.32 -16.34 -1.19
N PRO A 52 13.57 -17.64 -0.91
CA PRO A 52 12.49 -18.55 -0.58
C PRO A 52 11.84 -18.13 0.73
N LEU A 53 10.52 -18.18 0.77
CA LEU A 53 9.76 -18.15 2.01
C LEU A 53 9.63 -19.60 2.46
N ASP A 54 10.21 -19.95 3.60
CA ASP A 54 10.25 -21.36 4.03
C ASP A 54 9.07 -21.74 4.92
N GLU A 55 8.39 -20.75 5.52
CA GLU A 55 7.22 -20.94 6.40
C GLU A 55 6.23 -19.77 6.30
N VAL A 56 5.03 -19.96 6.86
CA VAL A 56 4.10 -18.87 7.21
C VAL A 56 4.81 -17.97 8.22
N VAL A 57 5.13 -16.74 7.82
CA VAL A 57 6.07 -15.90 8.56
C VAL A 57 5.63 -14.44 8.58
N GLU A 58 5.86 -13.80 9.72
CA GLU A 58 5.96 -12.35 9.83
C GLU A 58 7.45 -11.97 9.77
N LYS A 59 7.81 -11.06 8.86
CA LYS A 59 9.19 -10.58 8.72
C LYS A 59 9.25 -9.12 8.31
N SER A 60 10.28 -8.45 8.81
CA SER A 60 10.72 -7.16 8.30
C SER A 60 11.51 -7.35 7.01
N VAL A 61 11.11 -6.64 5.96
CA VAL A 61 11.81 -6.50 4.68
C VAL A 61 12.41 -5.10 4.63
N LEU A 62 13.71 -5.01 4.38
CA LEU A 62 14.40 -3.75 4.17
C LEU A 62 14.74 -3.61 2.69
N ILE A 63 14.20 -2.56 2.06
CA ILE A 63 14.59 -2.13 0.72
C ILE A 63 15.47 -0.90 0.93
N ASP A 64 16.79 -1.06 0.82
CA ASP A 64 17.76 0.03 0.98
C ASP A 64 18.55 0.28 -0.31
N LEU A 65 19.58 1.14 -0.23
CA LEU A 65 20.43 1.49 -1.38
C LEU A 65 21.24 0.32 -1.95
N LYS A 66 21.27 -0.84 -1.27
CA LYS A 66 21.95 -2.06 -1.71
C LYS A 66 20.97 -3.07 -2.32
N ALA A 67 19.66 -2.82 -2.21
CA ALA A 67 18.66 -3.66 -2.86
C ALA A 67 18.86 -3.67 -4.38
N PRO A 68 18.53 -4.77 -5.06
CA PRO A 68 18.57 -4.81 -6.52
C PRO A 68 17.56 -3.79 -7.09
N SER A 69 17.90 -3.20 -8.24
CA SER A 69 16.99 -2.32 -8.99
C SER A 69 16.56 -2.94 -10.30
N TYR A 70 15.35 -2.64 -10.76
CA TYR A 70 14.84 -3.09 -12.05
C TYR A 70 13.90 -2.05 -12.68
N ASP A 71 13.87 -2.03 -14.01
CA ASP A 71 13.01 -1.16 -14.81
C ASP A 71 11.67 -1.85 -15.09
N PHE A 72 10.75 -1.77 -14.12
CA PHE A 72 9.40 -2.31 -14.27
C PHE A 72 8.57 -1.47 -15.25
N ALA A 73 7.48 -2.04 -15.77
CA ALA A 73 6.50 -1.30 -16.57
C ALA A 73 5.90 -0.09 -15.83
N THR A 74 5.83 -0.16 -14.49
CA THR A 74 5.34 0.90 -13.61
C THR A 74 6.43 1.90 -13.18
N GLY A 75 7.66 1.73 -13.68
CA GLY A 75 8.82 2.58 -13.39
C GLY A 75 9.97 1.83 -12.73
N LYS A 76 11.15 2.45 -12.78
CA LYS A 76 12.35 1.93 -12.11
C LYS A 76 12.14 1.90 -10.60
N SER A 77 12.55 0.81 -9.95
CA SER A 77 12.40 0.67 -8.50
C SER A 77 13.47 -0.23 -7.90
N PHE A 78 13.85 0.04 -6.66
CA PHE A 78 14.48 -0.97 -5.81
C PHE A 78 13.42 -1.99 -5.39
N PHE A 79 13.81 -3.26 -5.27
CA PHE A 79 12.83 -4.30 -5.00
C PHE A 79 13.37 -5.40 -4.08
N ALA A 80 12.43 -6.13 -3.49
CA ALA A 80 12.66 -7.42 -2.86
C ALA A 80 11.82 -8.47 -3.57
N ALA A 81 12.40 -9.63 -3.87
CA ALA A 81 11.74 -10.71 -4.58
C ALA A 81 11.70 -11.97 -3.72
N PHE A 82 10.55 -12.64 -3.69
CA PHE A 82 10.33 -13.82 -2.87
C PHE A 82 9.72 -14.96 -3.67
N GLU A 83 10.18 -16.18 -3.40
CA GLU A 83 9.52 -17.40 -3.87
C GLU A 83 8.51 -17.86 -2.83
N LEU A 84 7.28 -18.09 -3.28
CA LEU A 84 6.17 -18.52 -2.43
C LEU A 84 6.24 -20.02 -2.14
N LEU A 85 5.77 -20.39 -0.94
CA LEU A 85 5.52 -21.77 -0.58
C LEU A 85 4.47 -22.40 -1.48
N GLN A 86 4.74 -23.64 -1.89
CA GLN A 86 3.75 -24.45 -2.58
C GLN A 86 2.86 -25.11 -1.54
N THR A 87 1.66 -24.57 -1.38
CA THR A 87 0.66 -25.03 -0.42
C THR A 87 -0.59 -25.50 -1.13
N ASN A 88 -1.31 -26.44 -0.51
CA ASN A 88 -2.60 -26.90 -1.02
C ASN A 88 -3.77 -25.99 -0.64
N TYR A 89 -3.48 -24.86 -0.01
CA TYR A 89 -4.43 -23.87 0.49
C TYR A 89 -3.98 -22.47 0.04
N PRO A 90 -4.91 -21.50 -0.08
CA PRO A 90 -4.56 -20.13 -0.42
C PRO A 90 -3.64 -19.47 0.61
N LEU A 91 -2.74 -18.63 0.14
CA LEU A 91 -1.89 -17.80 0.99
C LEU A 91 -2.41 -16.36 0.97
N GLU A 92 -2.65 -15.79 2.13
CA GLU A 92 -2.87 -14.36 2.29
C GLU A 92 -1.52 -13.70 2.61
N ILE A 93 -1.16 -12.71 1.81
CA ILE A 93 0.05 -11.92 1.97
C ILE A 93 -0.39 -10.51 2.32
N THR A 94 0.09 -10.02 3.45
CA THR A 94 -0.14 -8.67 3.93
C THR A 94 1.19 -7.93 4.03
N ILE A 95 1.23 -6.73 3.47
CA ILE A 95 2.40 -5.85 3.41
C ILE A 95 2.02 -4.54 4.09
N ILE A 96 2.80 -4.12 5.09
CA ILE A 96 2.58 -2.91 5.85
C ILE A 96 3.79 -1.99 5.72
N SER A 97 3.55 -0.76 5.26
CA SER A 97 4.56 0.29 5.18
C SER A 97 4.12 1.51 6.00
N ALA A 98 4.87 1.81 7.07
CA ALA A 98 4.56 2.91 7.96
C ALA A 98 4.90 4.27 7.31
N ALA A 99 3.99 5.23 7.43
CA ALA A 99 4.16 6.59 6.96
C ALA A 99 4.56 7.51 8.12
N GLU A 100 5.87 7.61 8.35
CA GLU A 100 6.45 8.39 9.45
C GLU A 100 7.01 9.73 8.96
N GLU A 101 8.34 9.84 8.78
CA GLU A 101 8.99 10.99 8.15
C GLU A 101 8.93 10.92 6.63
N SER A 102 9.07 9.71 6.09
CA SER A 102 8.85 9.36 4.70
C SER A 102 8.14 8.00 4.63
N VAL A 103 7.73 7.59 3.42
CA VAL A 103 7.07 6.30 3.23
C VAL A 103 7.47 5.64 1.92
N PHE A 104 7.76 4.34 1.97
CA PHE A 104 7.82 3.52 0.77
C PHE A 104 6.41 3.05 0.44
N VAL A 105 5.78 3.55 -0.62
CA VAL A 105 4.43 3.10 -1.00
C VAL A 105 4.55 1.75 -1.72
N PRO A 106 4.04 0.65 -1.14
CA PRO A 106 4.27 -0.68 -1.67
C PRO A 106 3.42 -0.93 -2.92
N PHE A 107 4.00 -1.65 -3.86
CA PHE A 107 3.34 -2.28 -4.99
C PHE A 107 3.85 -3.72 -5.08
N LEU A 108 2.94 -4.64 -5.38
CA LEU A 108 3.26 -6.05 -5.45
C LEU A 108 2.97 -6.58 -6.84
N THR A 109 4.01 -7.05 -7.52
CA THR A 109 3.89 -7.81 -8.76
C THR A 109 3.85 -9.30 -8.43
N VAL A 110 2.85 -10.02 -8.94
CA VAL A 110 2.73 -11.47 -8.78
C VAL A 110 3.21 -12.15 -10.05
N LEU A 111 4.08 -13.15 -9.93
CA LEU A 111 4.61 -13.89 -11.07
C LEU A 111 4.24 -15.37 -11.01
N GLY A 112 4.00 -15.94 -12.19
CA GLY A 112 3.81 -17.38 -12.39
C GLY A 112 5.11 -18.18 -12.30
N GLU A 113 4.99 -19.51 -12.36
CA GLU A 113 6.15 -20.43 -12.42
C GLU A 113 7.05 -20.21 -13.65
N ASP A 114 6.48 -19.71 -14.74
CA ASP A 114 7.18 -19.29 -15.96
C ASP A 114 7.63 -17.83 -15.95
N PHE A 115 7.54 -17.16 -14.79
CA PHE A 115 7.83 -15.74 -14.58
C PHE A 115 6.91 -14.77 -15.35
N SER A 116 5.77 -15.24 -15.85
CA SER A 116 4.72 -14.38 -16.43
C SER A 116 4.09 -13.49 -15.36
N ASP A 117 3.69 -12.27 -15.75
CA ASP A 117 3.01 -11.33 -14.85
C ASP A 117 1.53 -11.73 -14.65
N LEU A 118 1.17 -12.08 -13.41
CA LEU A 118 -0.17 -12.48 -12.99
C LEU A 118 -0.85 -11.41 -12.12
N THR A 119 -0.31 -10.19 -12.04
CA THR A 119 -0.82 -9.11 -11.18
C THR A 119 -2.26 -8.73 -11.49
N ASN A 120 -2.70 -8.85 -12.75
CA ASN A 120 -4.10 -8.62 -13.13
C ASN A 120 -5.05 -9.73 -12.66
N ILE A 121 -4.54 -10.94 -12.44
CA ILE A 121 -5.31 -12.09 -11.92
C ILE A 121 -5.39 -12.01 -10.40
N TYR A 122 -4.29 -11.59 -9.76
CA TYR A 122 -4.21 -11.38 -8.32
C TYR A 122 -3.95 -9.89 -8.03
N PRO A 123 -4.96 -9.02 -8.16
CA PRO A 123 -4.76 -7.58 -7.97
C PRO A 123 -4.52 -7.26 -6.49
N PRO A 124 -3.40 -6.62 -6.12
CA PRO A 124 -3.17 -6.19 -4.75
C PRO A 124 -4.17 -5.09 -4.35
N GLN A 125 -4.76 -5.24 -3.18
CA GLN A 125 -5.61 -4.20 -2.59
C GLN A 125 -4.77 -3.32 -1.69
N ILE A 126 -4.68 -2.03 -1.99
CA ILE A 126 -3.87 -1.07 -1.22
C ILE A 126 -4.80 -0.08 -0.52
N ILE A 127 -4.66 0.03 0.80
CA ILE A 127 -5.42 0.94 1.66
C ILE A 127 -4.44 1.82 2.43
N LEU A 128 -4.70 3.12 2.46
CA LEU A 128 -4.04 4.04 3.37
C LEU A 128 -4.84 4.10 4.67
N GLU A 129 -4.30 3.50 5.72
CA GLU A 129 -4.88 3.58 7.06
C GLU A 129 -4.41 4.86 7.75
N GLY A 130 -5.37 5.61 8.30
CA GLY A 130 -5.09 6.77 9.14
C GLY A 130 -4.34 6.39 10.42
N ARG A 131 -3.81 7.39 11.10
CA ARG A 131 -3.10 7.18 12.37
C ARG A 131 -4.10 6.76 13.46
N SER A 132 -3.69 5.81 14.30
CA SER A 132 -4.40 5.44 15.52
C SER A 132 -3.47 5.48 16.74
N ILE A 133 -3.96 5.07 17.91
CA ILE A 133 -3.15 4.92 19.12
C ILE A 133 -2.16 3.73 19.00
N SER A 134 -2.53 2.68 18.26
CA SER A 134 -1.75 1.44 18.17
C SER A 134 -0.78 1.39 17.00
N HIS A 135 -0.96 2.24 16.00
CA HIS A 135 -0.08 2.28 14.83
C HIS A 135 -0.02 3.69 14.21
N PRO A 136 1.10 4.05 13.56
CA PRO A 136 1.16 5.26 12.75
C PRO A 136 0.22 5.14 11.54
N GLN A 137 0.05 6.25 10.83
CA GLN A 137 -0.51 6.22 9.48
C GLN A 137 0.34 5.28 8.62
N ARG A 138 -0.27 4.46 7.76
CA ARG A 138 0.45 3.40 7.05
C ARG A 138 -0.31 2.94 5.81
N TYR A 139 0.43 2.45 4.83
CA TYR A 139 -0.13 1.68 3.72
C TYR A 139 -0.22 0.21 4.11
N VAL A 140 -1.39 -0.38 3.87
CA VAL A 140 -1.64 -1.82 4.00
C VAL A 140 -1.99 -2.34 2.61
N LEU A 141 -1.18 -3.28 2.11
CA LEU A 141 -1.42 -4.00 0.88
C LEU A 141 -1.73 -5.46 1.21
N THR A 142 -2.89 -5.94 0.77
CA THR A 142 -3.30 -7.34 0.97
C THR A 142 -3.62 -8.01 -0.35
N ILE A 143 -3.24 -9.28 -0.46
CA ILE A 143 -3.51 -10.13 -1.61
C ILE A 143 -3.70 -11.57 -1.14
N THR A 144 -4.56 -12.30 -1.84
CA THR A 144 -4.71 -13.75 -1.65
C THR A 144 -4.31 -14.43 -2.95
N VAL A 145 -3.36 -15.36 -2.85
CA VAL A 145 -2.85 -16.14 -3.98
C VAL A 145 -3.15 -17.62 -3.77
N ASN A 146 -3.41 -18.34 -4.87
CA ASN A 146 -3.71 -19.76 -4.82
C ASN A 146 -2.70 -20.53 -5.70
N SER A 147 -1.86 -21.33 -5.06
CA SER A 147 -0.82 -22.12 -5.72
C SER A 147 -1.38 -23.31 -6.52
N ASN A 148 -2.69 -23.61 -6.41
CA ASN A 148 -3.34 -24.75 -7.04
C ASN A 148 -4.20 -24.41 -8.28
N GLU A 149 -4.20 -23.16 -8.75
CA GLU A 149 -4.98 -22.73 -9.91
C GLU A 149 -4.25 -22.91 -11.25
N THR A 150 -4.96 -22.72 -12.37
CA THR A 150 -4.40 -22.78 -13.73
C THR A 150 -3.24 -21.79 -13.93
N HIS A 151 -3.29 -20.65 -13.25
CA HIS A 151 -2.25 -19.62 -13.27
C HIS A 151 -1.53 -19.60 -11.92
N LYS A 152 -0.70 -20.62 -11.68
CA LYS A 152 -0.03 -20.82 -10.39
C LYS A 152 0.89 -19.66 -10.05
N ALA A 153 0.48 -18.83 -9.09
CA ALA A 153 1.37 -17.85 -8.48
C ALA A 153 2.54 -18.58 -7.80
N LYS A 154 3.76 -18.19 -8.15
CA LYS A 154 4.99 -18.82 -7.67
C LYS A 154 5.94 -17.83 -7.03
N TYR A 155 5.96 -16.58 -7.50
CA TYR A 155 6.82 -15.55 -6.97
C TYR A 155 6.06 -14.25 -6.72
N ILE A 156 6.57 -13.44 -5.81
CA ILE A 156 6.13 -12.06 -5.60
C ILE A 156 7.33 -11.12 -5.65
N VAL A 157 7.11 -9.93 -6.18
CA VAL A 157 8.11 -8.86 -6.25
C VAL A 157 7.51 -7.62 -5.61
N LEU A 158 8.09 -7.25 -4.47
CA LEU A 158 7.73 -6.06 -3.72
C LEU A 158 8.61 -4.90 -4.18
N HIS A 159 7.98 -3.87 -4.71
CA HIS A 159 8.65 -2.66 -5.19
C HIS A 159 7.73 -1.44 -5.01
N THR A 160 8.11 -0.29 -5.53
CA THR A 160 7.23 0.89 -5.65
C THR A 160 7.09 1.29 -7.12
N THR A 161 6.25 2.29 -7.41
CA THR A 161 6.01 2.76 -8.78
C THR A 161 6.51 4.19 -8.96
N LYS A 162 6.78 4.58 -10.21
CA LYS A 162 7.13 5.96 -10.54
C LYS A 162 6.06 6.94 -10.07
N ASN A 163 4.79 6.64 -10.34
CA ASN A 163 3.67 7.48 -9.92
C ASN A 163 3.59 7.61 -8.39
N SER A 164 3.85 6.52 -7.67
CA SER A 164 3.95 6.56 -6.21
C SER A 164 5.11 7.45 -5.77
N ILE A 165 6.31 7.28 -6.31
CA ILE A 165 7.48 8.11 -5.95
C ILE A 165 7.26 9.61 -6.21
N GLU A 166 6.56 9.95 -7.30
CA GLU A 166 6.32 11.35 -7.70
C GLU A 166 5.18 12.04 -6.93
N THR A 167 4.54 11.33 -5.99
CA THR A 167 3.44 11.84 -5.15
C THR A 167 3.85 11.87 -3.68
N HIS A 168 2.95 12.36 -2.84
CA HIS A 168 3.15 12.46 -1.39
C HIS A 168 1.88 12.00 -0.66
N THR A 169 2.04 11.67 0.62
CA THR A 169 0.93 11.31 1.51
C THR A 169 0.60 12.50 2.40
N LEU A 170 -0.67 12.90 2.44
CA LEU A 170 -1.12 13.89 3.41
C LEU A 170 -1.05 13.28 4.81
N ARG A 171 -0.38 13.98 5.73
CA ARG A 171 -0.28 13.54 7.12
C ARG A 171 -1.64 13.65 7.81
N ASP A 172 -2.15 12.52 8.30
CA ASP A 172 -3.42 12.46 9.02
C ASP A 172 -3.28 13.10 10.41
N LEU A 173 -4.29 13.85 10.83
CA LEU A 173 -4.38 14.38 12.19
C LEU A 173 -4.80 13.27 13.16
N PRO A 174 -4.38 13.30 14.43
CA PRO A 174 -4.98 12.41 15.40
C PRO A 174 -6.45 12.86 15.59
N LYS A 175 -7.40 12.10 15.04
CA LYS A 175 -8.85 12.38 15.11
C LYS A 175 -9.32 12.55 16.57
N ASP A 176 -8.70 11.83 17.49
CA ASP A 176 -9.03 11.84 18.92
C ASP A 176 -8.67 13.15 19.63
N VAL A 177 -7.63 13.85 19.20
CA VAL A 177 -7.19 15.11 19.83
C VAL A 177 -8.17 16.24 19.49
N VAL A 178 -8.69 16.24 18.26
CA VAL A 178 -9.71 17.21 17.84
C VAL A 178 -11.04 16.96 18.56
N ALA A 179 -11.44 15.69 18.72
CA ALA A 179 -12.65 15.30 19.42
C ALA A 179 -12.60 15.55 20.93
N GLN A 180 -11.45 15.34 21.59
CA GLN A 180 -11.31 15.50 23.04
C GLN A 180 -11.14 16.95 23.51
N THR A 181 -10.48 17.80 22.72
CA THR A 181 -10.11 19.14 23.18
C THR A 181 -11.10 20.21 22.77
N GLY A 182 -11.92 19.98 21.72
CA GLY A 182 -12.81 21.00 21.14
C GLY A 182 -12.07 22.23 20.59
N GLN A 183 -10.73 22.24 20.67
CA GLN A 183 -9.88 23.30 20.17
C GLN A 183 -9.56 22.96 18.72
N THR A 184 -10.28 23.58 17.80
CA THR A 184 -9.76 23.75 16.44
C THR A 184 -8.52 24.62 16.57
N MET A 185 -7.34 23.99 16.64
CA MET A 185 -6.10 24.71 16.90
C MET A 185 -5.97 25.87 15.90
N ALA A 186 -5.87 27.10 16.40
CA ALA A 186 -5.79 28.31 15.60
C ALA A 186 -4.54 28.37 14.68
N ASN A 187 -3.60 27.44 14.87
CA ASN A 187 -2.41 27.22 14.03
C ASN A 187 -2.38 25.83 13.39
N SER A 188 -3.52 25.15 13.27
CA SER A 188 -3.62 23.85 12.61
C SER A 188 -2.95 23.92 11.25
N LYS A 189 -3.25 24.93 10.43
CA LYS A 189 -2.67 25.11 9.09
C LYS A 189 -1.13 25.20 9.04
N MET A 190 -0.46 25.59 10.12
CA MET A 190 1.01 25.65 10.20
C MET A 190 1.63 24.32 10.72
N LEU A 191 0.83 23.50 11.41
CA LEU A 191 1.16 22.14 11.85
C LEU A 191 0.68 21.05 10.87
N LEU A 192 -0.19 21.42 9.93
CA LEU A 192 -0.93 20.55 8.99
C LEU A 192 -0.26 20.36 7.62
N ASN A 193 0.76 21.15 7.29
CA ASN A 193 1.30 21.22 5.93
C ASN A 193 2.64 20.48 5.77
N SER A 194 2.90 19.44 6.58
CA SER A 194 4.01 18.54 6.27
C SER A 194 3.43 17.31 5.62
N ASP A 195 3.49 17.31 4.30
CA ASP A 195 3.32 16.09 3.50
C ASP A 195 4.39 15.08 3.92
N ILE A 196 4.05 13.80 3.82
CA ILE A 196 4.98 12.69 3.98
C ILE A 196 5.50 12.38 2.59
N GLU A 197 6.79 12.66 2.39
CA GLU A 197 7.46 12.39 1.13
C GLU A 197 7.54 10.88 0.86
N HIS A 198 7.36 10.50 -0.40
CA HIS A 198 7.52 9.12 -0.80
C HIS A 198 8.99 8.81 -1.08
N SER A 199 9.41 7.61 -0.69
CA SER A 199 10.79 7.15 -0.75
C SER A 199 10.92 5.94 -1.67
N ALA A 200 12.05 5.85 -2.37
CA ALA A 200 12.45 4.68 -3.15
C ALA A 200 12.97 3.54 -2.25
N ILE A 201 13.26 3.83 -0.98
CA ILE A 201 13.75 2.89 0.03
C ILE A 201 12.85 2.91 1.27
N GLY A 202 12.83 1.83 2.03
CA GLY A 202 12.04 1.77 3.25
C GLY A 202 12.09 0.42 3.95
N LYS A 203 11.57 0.43 5.18
CA LYS A 203 11.32 -0.78 5.96
C LYS A 203 9.85 -1.14 5.85
N ILE A 204 9.58 -2.40 5.59
CA ILE A 204 8.25 -2.94 5.33
C ILE A 204 8.06 -4.16 6.22
N GLU A 205 6.90 -4.30 6.83
CA GLU A 205 6.54 -5.53 7.54
C GLU A 205 5.69 -6.40 6.61
N MET A 206 6.07 -7.65 6.42
CA MET A 206 5.38 -8.62 5.58
C MET A 206 4.90 -9.79 6.43
N SER A 207 3.64 -10.17 6.26
CA SER A 207 3.07 -11.37 6.82
C SER A 207 2.54 -12.26 5.71
N VAL A 208 2.84 -13.56 5.77
CA VAL A 208 2.29 -14.56 4.85
C VAL A 208 1.63 -15.64 5.68
N ILE A 209 0.32 -15.76 5.60
CA ILE A 209 -0.46 -16.72 6.38
C ILE A 209 -1.23 -17.68 5.46
N GLY A 210 -1.32 -18.93 5.88
CA GLY A 210 -2.16 -19.92 5.21
C GLY A 210 -3.62 -19.72 5.56
N VAL A 211 -4.46 -19.41 4.57
CA VAL A 211 -5.90 -19.29 4.75
C VAL A 211 -6.49 -20.70 4.79
N THR A 212 -6.54 -21.27 5.99
CA THR A 212 -7.29 -22.50 6.23
C THR A 212 -8.78 -22.18 6.36
N SER A 213 -9.64 -23.13 6.04
CA SER A 213 -11.11 -23.00 6.08
C SER A 213 -11.65 -22.55 7.46
N THR A 214 -10.86 -22.63 8.52
CA THR A 214 -11.17 -22.11 9.86
C THR A 214 -10.92 -20.60 10.05
N GLN A 215 -10.15 -19.94 9.19
CA GLN A 215 -9.96 -18.47 9.20
C GLN A 215 -10.95 -17.75 8.29
N LEU A 216 -11.36 -18.38 7.18
CA LEU A 216 -12.57 -17.99 6.45
C LEU A 216 -13.83 -18.11 7.34
N ALA A 217 -13.77 -18.94 8.38
CA ALA A 217 -14.84 -19.12 9.36
C ALA A 217 -14.76 -18.18 10.57
N LYS A 218 -13.70 -17.39 10.78
CA LYS A 218 -13.62 -16.48 11.94
C LYS A 218 -14.32 -15.14 11.73
N GLU A 219 -14.77 -14.88 10.50
CA GLU A 219 -15.86 -13.92 10.21
C GLU A 219 -17.22 -14.61 9.99
N SER A 220 -17.31 -15.94 10.12
CA SER A 220 -18.53 -16.72 9.86
C SER A 220 -18.85 -17.78 10.92
N VAL A 221 -18.64 -17.47 12.20
CA VAL A 221 -19.35 -18.18 13.29
C VAL A 221 -20.21 -17.18 14.04
N LEU A 222 -21.33 -16.84 13.42
CA LEU A 222 -22.64 -17.15 13.99
C LEU A 222 -23.45 -17.84 12.89
N ASP A 223 -23.73 -19.12 13.13
CA ASP A 223 -24.68 -20.02 12.46
C ASP A 223 -24.36 -20.55 11.06
N GLN A 224 -23.73 -21.73 11.04
CA GLN A 224 -24.12 -22.78 10.10
C GLN A 224 -25.22 -23.64 10.75
N SER A 225 -26.37 -23.74 10.09
CA SER A 225 -27.06 -25.03 9.97
C SER A 225 -27.77 -25.08 8.62
N ASP A 226 -27.38 -26.10 7.86
CA ASP A 226 -28.18 -26.89 6.93
C ASP A 226 -28.83 -26.24 5.69
N ASN A 227 -28.24 -26.64 4.55
CA ASN A 227 -28.87 -27.32 3.42
C ASN A 227 -29.93 -26.58 2.56
N ASP A 228 -29.58 -26.49 1.27
CA ASP A 228 -30.41 -26.35 0.07
C ASP A 228 -31.49 -25.25 -0.02
N SER A 229 -31.42 -24.51 -1.14
CA SER A 229 -32.51 -23.75 -1.80
C SER A 229 -32.84 -22.34 -1.28
N ILE A 230 -31.93 -21.37 -1.33
CA ILE A 230 -32.28 -19.98 -0.95
C ILE A 230 -31.55 -18.94 -1.80
N SER A 231 -32.24 -18.40 -2.81
CA SER A 231 -31.78 -17.27 -3.63
C SER A 231 -32.69 -16.04 -3.51
N ALA A 232 -33.90 -16.19 -2.93
CA ALA A 232 -34.81 -15.08 -2.64
C ALA A 232 -34.87 -14.68 -1.14
N THR A 233 -34.51 -15.59 -0.23
CA THR A 233 -34.73 -15.40 1.23
C THR A 233 -33.63 -14.55 1.90
N ASN A 234 -32.46 -14.39 1.26
CA ASN A 234 -31.31 -13.68 1.85
C ASN A 234 -31.47 -12.15 1.83
N ILE A 235 -32.03 -11.58 0.75
CA ILE A 235 -32.32 -10.13 0.70
C ILE A 235 -33.47 -9.74 1.63
N GLU A 236 -34.51 -10.59 1.74
CA GLU A 236 -35.66 -10.31 2.63
C GLU A 236 -35.27 -10.42 4.11
N LYS A 237 -34.35 -11.34 4.45
CA LYS A 237 -33.74 -11.43 5.78
C LYS A 237 -32.85 -10.21 6.08
N LEU A 238 -32.17 -9.65 5.07
CA LEU A 238 -31.40 -8.42 5.24
C LEU A 238 -32.29 -7.20 5.51
N GLN A 239 -33.42 -7.05 4.80
CA GLN A 239 -34.37 -5.94 5.02
C GLN A 239 -34.96 -5.94 6.44
N THR A 240 -35.23 -7.13 6.99
CA THR A 240 -35.83 -7.28 8.33
C THR A 240 -34.81 -7.19 9.47
N SER A 241 -33.52 -7.45 9.20
CA SER A 241 -32.44 -7.41 10.19
C SER A 241 -31.76 -6.05 10.35
N LEU A 242 -32.11 -5.04 9.52
CA LEU A 242 -31.55 -3.70 9.67
C LEU A 242 -31.92 -3.07 11.02
N THR A 243 -30.91 -2.49 11.66
CA THR A 243 -31.05 -1.65 12.84
C THR A 243 -31.77 -0.33 12.52
N GLN A 244 -32.25 0.36 13.54
CA GLN A 244 -32.91 1.65 13.39
C GLN A 244 -31.95 2.75 12.89
N ALA A 245 -30.64 2.61 13.09
CA ALA A 245 -29.64 3.52 12.55
C ALA A 245 -29.49 3.32 11.04
N GLU A 246 -29.36 2.07 10.60
CA GLU A 246 -29.25 1.71 9.18
C GLU A 246 -30.51 2.08 8.39
N LYS A 247 -31.71 1.87 8.95
CA LYS A 247 -32.97 2.29 8.33
C LYS A 247 -33.06 3.80 8.15
N ARG A 248 -32.56 4.58 9.10
CA ARG A 248 -32.53 6.05 9.01
C ARG A 248 -31.49 6.57 8.02
N ASN A 249 -30.55 5.71 7.61
CA ASN A 249 -29.43 6.04 6.76
C ASN A 249 -29.57 5.38 5.38
N TYR A 250 -30.77 5.46 4.80
CA TYR A 250 -31.17 4.91 3.50
C TYR A 250 -31.10 3.38 3.33
N GLY A 251 -31.02 2.62 4.42
CA GLY A 251 -30.76 1.18 4.33
C GLY A 251 -31.81 0.38 3.56
N LEU A 252 -33.09 0.76 3.62
CA LEU A 252 -34.14 0.04 2.89
C LEU A 252 -34.15 0.39 1.41
N GLU A 253 -33.93 1.66 1.09
CA GLU A 253 -33.86 2.21 -0.26
C GLU A 253 -32.67 1.63 -1.03
N ILE A 254 -31.51 1.51 -0.38
CA ILE A 254 -30.32 0.87 -0.94
C ILE A 254 -30.61 -0.60 -1.27
N ILE A 255 -31.18 -1.36 -0.34
CA ILE A 255 -31.47 -2.79 -0.56
C ILE A 255 -32.49 -2.97 -1.69
N GLU A 256 -33.52 -2.14 -1.75
CA GLU A 256 -34.56 -2.24 -2.78
C GLU A 256 -34.05 -1.88 -4.17
N ALA A 257 -33.20 -0.85 -4.29
CA ALA A 257 -32.56 -0.48 -5.56
C ALA A 257 -31.60 -1.58 -6.03
N VAL A 258 -30.83 -2.19 -5.11
CA VAL A 258 -29.98 -3.34 -5.42
C VAL A 258 -30.80 -4.55 -5.88
N LYS A 259 -31.90 -4.87 -5.18
CA LYS A 259 -32.83 -5.96 -5.56
C LYS A 259 -33.39 -5.80 -6.98
N LYS A 260 -33.57 -4.56 -7.45
CA LYS A 260 -34.04 -4.22 -8.81
C LYS A 260 -32.92 -4.18 -9.86
N GLY A 261 -31.66 -4.33 -9.47
CA GLY A 261 -30.49 -4.17 -10.35
C GLY A 261 -30.15 -2.71 -10.68
N GLU A 262 -30.75 -1.74 -9.98
CA GLU A 262 -30.56 -0.31 -10.20
C GLU A 262 -29.34 0.22 -9.42
N LEU A 263 -28.15 -0.27 -9.76
CA LEU A 263 -26.92 -0.01 -8.98
C LEU A 263 -26.54 1.48 -8.88
N ASN A 264 -26.78 2.25 -9.94
CA ASN A 264 -26.53 3.69 -9.95
C ASN A 264 -27.44 4.43 -8.96
N GLU A 265 -28.68 3.96 -8.84
CA GLU A 265 -29.66 4.52 -7.92
C GLU A 265 -29.35 4.13 -6.47
N ALA A 266 -28.93 2.88 -6.25
CA ALA A 266 -28.42 2.44 -4.96
C ALA A 266 -27.20 3.27 -4.50
N MET A 267 -26.26 3.55 -5.42
CA MET A 267 -25.10 4.40 -5.12
C MET A 267 -25.51 5.85 -4.85
N ARG A 268 -26.55 6.37 -5.51
CA ARG A 268 -27.11 7.69 -5.23
C ARG A 268 -27.62 7.78 -3.78
N TYR A 269 -28.22 6.73 -3.24
CA TYR A 269 -28.61 6.69 -1.82
C TYR A 269 -27.41 6.63 -0.88
N VAL A 270 -26.36 5.86 -1.22
CA VAL A 270 -25.11 5.81 -0.44
C VAL A 270 -24.47 7.19 -0.32
N MET A 271 -24.36 7.91 -1.44
CA MET A 271 -23.73 9.23 -1.49
C MET A 271 -24.52 10.33 -0.76
N ASN A 272 -25.83 10.16 -0.59
CA ASN A 272 -26.69 11.12 0.10
C ASN A 272 -26.90 10.77 1.59
N ALA A 273 -26.36 9.65 2.05
CA ALA A 273 -26.49 9.19 3.43
C ALA A 273 -25.72 10.10 4.41
N GLN A 274 -26.26 10.23 5.62
CA GLN A 274 -25.61 11.01 6.69
C GLN A 274 -24.30 10.34 7.14
N ASP A 275 -24.27 9.00 7.13
CA ASP A 275 -23.09 8.18 7.37
C ASP A 275 -22.79 7.35 6.10
N THR A 276 -21.89 7.84 5.26
CA THR A 276 -21.59 7.23 3.97
C THR A 276 -20.96 5.83 4.14
N ASP A 277 -20.15 5.61 5.17
CA ASP A 277 -19.49 4.33 5.44
C ASP A 277 -20.51 3.26 5.85
N LEU A 278 -21.46 3.63 6.72
CA LEU A 278 -22.56 2.75 7.11
C LEU A 278 -23.46 2.42 5.90
N ALA A 279 -23.75 3.40 5.05
CA ALA A 279 -24.53 3.18 3.83
C ALA A 279 -23.80 2.28 2.81
N GLN A 280 -22.49 2.45 2.67
CA GLN A 280 -21.65 1.63 1.80
C GLN A 280 -21.54 0.19 2.31
N SER A 281 -21.53 -0.02 3.63
CA SER A 281 -21.63 -1.33 4.25
C SER A 281 -22.97 -2.01 3.97
N ILE A 282 -24.09 -1.28 4.04
CA ILE A 282 -25.42 -1.80 3.66
C ILE A 282 -25.45 -2.18 2.18
N PHE A 283 -24.94 -1.32 1.30
CA PHE A 283 -24.84 -1.59 -0.14
C PHE A 283 -24.05 -2.87 -0.42
N THR A 284 -22.88 -3.02 0.19
CA THR A 284 -22.01 -4.20 0.01
C THR A 284 -22.70 -5.48 0.49
N ARG A 285 -23.41 -5.44 1.64
CA ARG A 285 -24.20 -6.59 2.12
C ARG A 285 -25.36 -6.90 1.19
N ALA A 286 -26.03 -5.90 0.62
CA ALA A 286 -27.12 -6.09 -0.32
C ALA A 286 -26.63 -6.75 -1.62
N ILE A 287 -25.48 -6.32 -2.16
CA ILE A 287 -24.86 -6.93 -3.35
C ILE A 287 -24.50 -8.40 -3.08
N LYS A 288 -23.87 -8.69 -1.93
CA LYS A 288 -23.50 -10.05 -1.53
C LYS A 288 -24.71 -10.96 -1.27
N ALA A 289 -25.86 -10.38 -0.96
CA ALA A 289 -27.10 -11.11 -0.72
C ALA A 289 -27.92 -11.37 -2.00
N MET A 290 -27.52 -10.81 -3.14
CA MET A 290 -28.12 -11.12 -4.45
C MET A 290 -27.70 -12.53 -4.93
N PRO A 291 -28.57 -13.21 -5.70
CA PRO A 291 -28.25 -14.44 -6.43
C PRO A 291 -26.97 -14.37 -7.25
#